data_AF-A0A3N0VH03-F1
#
_entry.id   AF-A0A3N0VH03-F1
#
_cell.length_a   1.000
_cell.length_b   1.000
_cell.length_c   1.000
_cell.angle_alpha   90.00
_cell.angle_beta   90.00
_cell.angle_gamma   90.00
#
_symmetry.space_group_name_H-M   'P 1'
#
loop_
_entity.id
_entity.type
_entity.pdbx_description
1 polymer ?
#
loop_
_entity_poly.entity_id
_entity_poly.type
_entity_poly.pdbx_seq_one_letter_code
_entity_poly.pdbx_strand_id
1 'polypeptide(L)'
;MNFDAQFLQDAVLNIYARSIYGRSDSPPQPGGSLDLAALREEWASDGLPPELLPAALEGLVTSGSLSQTRADGATQYALTERGLHSLGFARHDTPRSAWQYLKDVAKLSLARARHDAGREPPTDARQPPHSGQD
;
A
#
# COMPACT_ATOMS: atom_id res chain seq x y z
N MET A 1 -1.86 -13.65 -8.12
CA MET A 1 -0.89 -13.00 -7.21
C MET A 1 -1.43 -13.12 -5.79
N ASN A 2 -0.63 -13.61 -4.85
CA ASN A 2 -0.97 -13.52 -3.42
C ASN A 2 -0.21 -12.34 -2.84
N PHE A 3 -0.92 -11.29 -2.47
CA PHE A 3 -0.35 -10.16 -1.74
C PHE A 3 -0.41 -10.47 -0.25
N ASP A 4 0.70 -10.25 0.46
CA ASP A 4 0.74 -10.41 1.91
C ASP A 4 -0.05 -9.29 2.61
N ALA A 5 -0.65 -9.57 3.76
CA ALA A 5 -1.44 -8.60 4.51
C ALA A 5 -0.61 -7.37 4.92
N GLN A 6 0.67 -7.54 5.26
CA GLN A 6 1.58 -6.45 5.58
C GLN A 6 1.76 -5.53 4.36
N PHE A 7 1.96 -6.10 3.17
CA PHE A 7 2.12 -5.35 1.94
C PHE A 7 0.87 -4.52 1.60
N LEU A 8 -0.32 -5.09 1.78
CA LEU A 8 -1.58 -4.40 1.53
C LEU A 8 -1.79 -3.23 2.51
N GLN A 9 -1.40 -3.40 3.77
CA GLN A 9 -1.45 -2.34 4.77
C GLN A 9 -0.44 -1.22 4.46
N ASP A 10 0.80 -1.57 4.09
CA ASP A 10 1.82 -0.61 3.67
C ASP A 10 1.39 0.18 2.43
N ALA A 11 0.70 -0.46 1.48
CA ALA A 11 0.15 0.21 0.30
C ALA A 11 -0.87 1.29 0.68
N VAL A 12 -1.78 1.02 1.62
CA VAL A 12 -2.72 2.04 2.12
C VAL A 12 -1.96 3.18 2.78
N LEU A 13 -0.99 2.90 3.65
CA LEU A 13 -0.19 3.95 4.33
C LEU A 13 0.58 4.82 3.33
N ASN A 14 1.04 4.25 2.22
CA ASN A 14 1.71 4.99 1.15
C ASN A 14 0.76 5.94 0.40
N ILE A 15 -0.51 5.56 0.22
CA ILE A 15 -1.53 6.46 -0.30
C ILE A 15 -1.67 7.68 0.62
N TYR A 16 -1.74 7.51 1.95
CA TYR A 16 -1.76 8.65 2.89
C TYR A 16 -0.52 9.54 2.75
N ALA A 17 0.66 8.92 2.66
CA ALA A 17 1.91 9.63 2.44
C ALA A 17 1.89 10.50 1.18
N ARG A 18 1.37 9.98 0.06
CA ARG A 18 1.27 10.67 -1.22
C ARG A 18 0.16 11.72 -1.26
N SER A 19 -1.05 11.34 -0.87
CA SER A 19 -2.25 12.16 -1.09
C SER A 19 -2.38 13.30 -0.07
N ILE A 20 -1.95 13.08 1.17
CA ILE A 20 -2.04 14.10 2.23
C ILE A 20 -0.70 14.84 2.39
N TYR A 21 0.39 14.10 2.60
CA TYR A 21 1.68 14.72 2.93
C TYR A 21 2.56 15.00 1.70
N GLY A 22 2.21 14.43 0.54
CA GLY A 22 2.95 14.56 -0.72
C GLY A 22 2.98 15.96 -1.32
N ARG A 23 2.25 16.93 -0.75
CA ARG A 23 2.22 18.33 -1.22
C ARG A 23 2.59 19.37 -0.16
N SER A 24 2.79 18.94 1.10
CA SER A 24 3.12 19.84 2.20
C SER A 24 4.58 19.68 2.64
N ASP A 25 5.26 20.81 2.83
CA ASP A 25 6.59 20.89 3.48
C ASP A 25 6.51 20.63 5.00
N SER A 26 5.30 20.53 5.54
CA SER A 26 5.03 20.28 6.96
C SER A 26 5.26 18.81 7.32
N PRO A 27 5.72 18.52 8.56
CA PRO A 27 5.81 17.15 9.04
C PRO A 27 4.43 16.46 9.00
N PRO A 28 4.38 15.14 8.77
CA PRO A 28 3.12 14.42 8.76
C PRO A 28 2.44 14.51 10.13
N GLN A 29 1.16 14.89 10.14
CA GLN A 29 0.37 15.05 11.35
C GLN A 29 -0.76 14.02 11.40
N PRO A 30 -1.06 13.44 12.58
CA PRO A 30 -2.21 12.57 12.73
C PRO A 30 -3.51 13.32 12.41
N GLY A 31 -4.56 12.59 12.07
CA GLY A 31 -5.88 13.13 11.72
C GLY A 31 -6.08 13.45 10.25
N GLY A 32 -5.05 13.29 9.42
CA GLY A 32 -5.21 13.28 7.96
C GLY A 32 -6.22 12.21 7.55
N SER A 33 -7.31 12.62 6.91
CA SER A 33 -8.40 11.73 6.51
C SER A 33 -8.52 11.63 4.99
N LEU A 34 -8.82 10.42 4.52
CA LEU A 34 -9.21 10.15 3.15
C LEU A 34 -10.56 9.45 3.17
N ASP A 35 -11.44 9.83 2.27
CA ASP A 35 -12.67 9.08 2.04
C ASP A 35 -12.38 7.79 1.27
N LEU A 36 -13.31 6.84 1.37
CA LEU A 36 -13.18 5.54 0.70
C LEU A 36 -13.07 5.66 -0.82
N ALA A 37 -13.68 6.67 -1.45
CA ALA A 37 -13.60 6.83 -2.90
C ALA A 37 -12.20 7.28 -3.33
N ALA A 38 -11.61 8.25 -2.62
CA ALA A 38 -10.23 8.68 -2.84
C ALA A 38 -9.23 7.52 -2.63
N LEU A 39 -9.42 6.73 -1.56
CA LEU A 39 -8.60 5.54 -1.33
C LEU A 39 -8.72 4.52 -2.45
N ARG A 40 -9.93 4.29 -2.97
CA ARG A 40 -10.16 3.36 -4.11
C ARG A 40 -9.51 3.84 -5.40
N GLU A 41 -9.56 5.13 -5.68
CA GLU A 41 -8.95 5.72 -6.87
C GLU A 41 -7.42 5.55 -6.84
N GLU A 42 -6.80 5.93 -5.72
CA GLU A 42 -5.36 5.83 -5.55
C GLU A 42 -4.89 4.35 -5.52
N TRP A 43 -5.67 3.47 -4.90
CA TRP A 43 -5.44 2.02 -4.88
C TRP A 43 -5.49 1.40 -6.27
N ALA A 44 -6.48 1.80 -7.09
CA ALA A 44 -6.59 1.36 -8.47
C ALA A 44 -5.45 1.92 -9.34
N SER A 45 -5.01 3.15 -9.08
CA SER A 45 -3.86 3.78 -9.75
C SER A 45 -2.55 3.02 -9.52
N ASP A 46 -2.39 2.43 -8.33
CA ASP A 46 -1.27 1.55 -8.00
C ASP A 46 -1.40 0.13 -8.61
N GLY A 47 -2.49 -0.15 -9.34
CA GLY A 47 -2.76 -1.42 -9.99
C GLY A 47 -3.17 -2.54 -9.03
N LEU A 48 -3.60 -2.19 -7.82
CA LEU A 48 -3.96 -3.16 -6.79
C LEU A 48 -5.43 -3.62 -6.94
N PRO A 49 -5.75 -4.90 -6.66
CA PRO A 49 -7.10 -5.41 -6.83
C PRO A 49 -8.08 -4.77 -5.83
N PRO A 50 -9.24 -4.25 -6.29
CA PRO A 50 -10.16 -3.50 -5.42
C PRO A 50 -10.77 -4.35 -4.30
N GLU A 51 -10.88 -5.67 -4.49
CA GLU A 51 -11.37 -6.61 -3.47
C GLU A 51 -10.43 -6.75 -2.26
N LEU A 52 -9.16 -6.36 -2.38
CA LEU A 52 -8.19 -6.46 -1.29
C LEU A 52 -8.15 -5.22 -0.39
N LEU A 53 -8.66 -4.09 -0.87
CA LEU A 53 -8.68 -2.84 -0.12
C LEU A 53 -9.49 -2.94 1.19
N PRO A 54 -10.71 -3.54 1.22
CA PRO A 54 -11.47 -3.68 2.46
C PRO A 54 -10.72 -4.45 3.55
N ALA A 55 -10.06 -5.56 3.19
CA ALA A 55 -9.28 -6.36 4.13
C ALA A 55 -8.05 -5.59 4.67
N ALA A 56 -7.40 -4.79 3.82
CA ALA A 56 -6.30 -3.93 4.23
C ALA A 56 -6.75 -2.84 5.22
N LEU A 57 -7.88 -2.18 4.93
CA LEU A 57 -8.48 -1.17 5.77
C LEU A 57 -8.94 -1.75 7.11
N GLU A 58 -9.59 -2.91 7.10
CA GLU A 58 -10.02 -3.61 8.32
C GLU A 58 -8.84 -3.97 9.22
N GLY A 59 -7.73 -4.46 8.65
CA GLY A 59 -6.51 -4.74 9.40
C GLY A 59 -5.89 -3.48 10.03
N LEU A 60 -5.91 -2.36 9.31
CA LEU A 60 -5.41 -1.08 9.81
C LEU A 60 -6.32 -0.47 10.88
N VAL A 61 -7.64 -0.63 10.77
CA VAL A 61 -8.59 -0.20 11.80
C VAL A 61 -8.44 -1.07 13.05
N THR A 62 -8.34 -2.39 12.89
CA THR A 62 -8.18 -3.34 14.00
C THR A 62 -6.88 -3.14 14.77
N SER A 63 -5.78 -2.83 14.06
CA SER A 63 -4.50 -2.49 14.70
C SER A 63 -4.51 -1.09 15.35
N GLY A 64 -5.52 -0.27 15.05
CA GLY A 64 -5.65 1.11 15.51
C GLY A 64 -4.77 2.10 14.76
N SER A 65 -4.22 1.70 13.60
CA SER A 65 -3.45 2.57 12.71
C SER A 65 -4.33 3.56 11.93
N LEU A 66 -5.58 3.15 11.64
CA LEU A 66 -6.62 4.00 11.08
C LEU A 66 -7.81 4.06 12.05
N SER A 67 -8.50 5.20 12.06
CA SER A 67 -9.81 5.35 12.68
C SER A 67 -10.84 5.53 11.58
N GLN A 68 -11.87 4.68 11.57
CA GLN A 68 -12.97 4.81 10.62
C GLN A 68 -14.04 5.74 11.20
N THR A 69 -14.42 6.76 10.44
CA THR A 69 -15.52 7.66 10.79
C THR A 69 -16.49 7.75 9.61
N ARG A 70 -17.73 8.17 9.88
CA ARG A 70 -18.68 8.54 8.84
C ARG A 70 -18.92 10.04 8.92
N ALA A 71 -18.52 10.77 7.90
CA ALA A 71 -18.69 12.21 7.77
C ALA A 71 -19.40 12.51 6.45
N ASP A 72 -20.39 13.41 6.47
CA ASP A 72 -21.12 13.84 5.28
C ASP A 72 -21.71 12.69 4.43
N GLY A 73 -22.11 11.60 5.08
CA GLY A 73 -22.62 10.40 4.41
C GLY A 73 -21.56 9.49 3.76
N ALA A 74 -20.29 9.89 3.78
CA ALA A 74 -19.16 9.12 3.27
C ALA A 74 -18.41 8.42 4.41
N THR A 75 -17.82 7.26 4.11
CA THR A 75 -16.91 6.59 5.04
C THR A 75 -15.52 7.19 4.86
N GLN A 76 -14.97 7.73 5.93
CA GLN A 76 -13.64 8.30 6.00
C GLN A 76 -12.75 7.46 6.91
N TYR A 77 -11.47 7.43 6.56
CA TYR A 77 -10.43 6.79 7.36
C TYR A 77 -9.41 7.85 7.73
N ALA A 78 -9.20 8.05 9.02
CA ALA A 78 -8.24 9.01 9.56
C ALA A 78 -7.00 8.29 10.06
N LEU A 79 -5.81 8.77 9.69
CA LEU A 79 -4.55 8.26 10.20
C LEU A 79 -4.42 8.62 11.68
N THR A 80 -4.25 7.62 12.55
CA THR A 80 -4.06 7.87 13.99
C THR A 80 -2.60 8.16 14.30
N GLU A 81 -2.31 8.65 15.51
CA GLU A 81 -0.94 8.72 16.02
C GLU A 81 -0.26 7.35 15.95
N ARG A 82 -0.97 6.26 16.30
CA ARG A 82 -0.41 4.91 16.18
C ARG A 82 -0.10 4.54 14.73
N GLY A 83 -0.93 4.91 13.76
CA GLY A 83 -0.66 4.66 12.34
C GLY A 83 0.58 5.40 11.86
N LEU A 84 0.74 6.65 12.31
CA LEU A 84 1.93 7.46 12.08
C LEU A 84 3.18 6.93 12.83
N HIS A 85 3.00 6.21 13.93
CA HIS A 85 4.08 5.56 14.67
C HIS A 85 4.23 4.05 14.33
N SER A 86 3.48 3.55 13.36
CA SER A 86 3.57 2.15 12.92
C SER A 86 4.90 1.93 12.19
N LEU A 87 5.40 0.70 12.12
CA LEU A 87 6.74 0.38 11.56
C LEU A 87 7.00 0.96 10.14
N GLY A 88 5.96 1.20 9.35
CA GLY A 88 6.04 1.83 8.03
C GLY A 88 6.32 3.34 8.07
N PHE A 89 5.91 4.04 9.14
CA PHE A 89 6.23 5.47 9.36
C PHE A 89 7.33 5.68 10.43
N ALA A 90 7.38 4.87 11.50
CA ALA A 90 8.32 4.99 12.63
C ALA A 90 9.77 4.58 12.34
N ARG A 91 10.04 3.82 11.27
CA ARG A 91 11.42 3.66 10.77
C ARG A 91 12.02 4.99 10.27
N HIS A 92 11.24 6.07 10.24
CA HIS A 92 11.55 7.30 9.54
C HIS A 92 11.38 8.56 10.39
N ASP A 93 11.75 8.51 11.67
CA ASP A 93 11.65 9.58 12.71
C ASP A 93 12.35 10.92 12.40
N THR A 94 12.79 11.17 11.17
CA THR A 94 13.27 12.48 10.71
C THR A 94 12.44 12.97 9.52
N PRO A 95 11.83 14.17 9.59
CA PRO A 95 10.80 14.59 8.63
C PRO A 95 11.29 14.66 7.17
N ARG A 96 12.56 14.99 6.95
CA ARG A 96 13.16 15.01 5.60
C ARG A 96 13.46 13.60 5.08
N SER A 97 13.84 12.69 5.98
CA SER A 97 14.15 11.29 5.66
C SER A 97 12.88 10.47 5.45
N ALA A 98 11.80 10.74 6.20
CA ALA A 98 10.47 10.18 5.97
C ALA A 98 9.98 10.47 4.57
N TRP A 99 10.01 11.74 4.17
CA TRP A 99 9.53 12.15 2.84
C TRP A 99 10.34 11.52 1.71
N GLN A 100 11.67 11.55 1.82
CA GLN A 100 12.54 10.97 0.79
C GLN A 100 12.40 9.45 0.71
N TYR A 101 12.30 8.78 1.86
CA TYR A 101 12.06 7.34 1.91
C TYR A 101 10.67 6.96 1.40
N LEU A 102 9.61 7.71 1.73
CA LEU A 102 8.25 7.47 1.22
C LEU A 102 8.19 7.65 -0.30
N LYS A 103 8.94 8.62 -0.87
CA LYS A 103 9.17 8.71 -2.32
C LYS A 103 9.86 7.48 -2.87
N ASP A 104 10.89 6.99 -2.20
CA ASP A 104 11.66 5.82 -2.65
C ASP A 104 10.90 4.51 -2.47
N VAL A 105 10.05 4.39 -1.45
CA VAL A 105 9.12 3.26 -1.26
C VAL A 105 7.95 3.33 -2.21
N ALA A 106 7.37 4.50 -2.51
CA ALA A 106 6.38 4.60 -3.59
C ALA A 106 6.98 4.15 -4.93
N LYS A 107 8.22 4.54 -5.23
CA LYS A 107 8.94 4.03 -6.40
C LYS A 107 9.24 2.55 -6.30
N LEU A 108 9.63 2.03 -5.12
CA LEU A 108 9.98 0.63 -4.93
C LEU A 108 8.75 -0.29 -4.94
N SER A 109 7.64 0.11 -4.34
CA SER A 109 6.35 -0.57 -4.38
C SER A 109 5.78 -0.56 -5.78
N LEU A 110 5.87 0.57 -6.51
CA LEU A 110 5.53 0.63 -7.93
C LEU A 110 6.46 -0.26 -8.77
N ALA A 111 7.76 -0.27 -8.49
CA ALA A 111 8.71 -1.13 -9.18
C ALA A 111 8.47 -2.62 -8.87
N ARG A 112 8.12 -2.95 -7.63
CA ARG A 112 7.83 -4.32 -7.19
C ARG A 112 6.50 -4.82 -7.73
N ALA A 113 5.46 -3.99 -7.74
CA ALA A 113 4.19 -4.29 -8.38
C ALA A 113 4.36 -4.49 -9.90
N ARG A 114 5.17 -3.66 -10.56
CA ARG A 114 5.53 -3.84 -11.98
C ARG A 114 6.39 -5.07 -12.24
N HIS A 115 7.32 -5.40 -11.34
CA HIS A 115 8.19 -6.57 -11.47
C HIS A 115 7.43 -7.87 -11.20
N ASP A 116 6.42 -7.86 -10.32
CA ASP A 116 5.53 -8.99 -10.11
C ASP A 116 4.53 -9.13 -11.28
N ALA A 117 4.03 -8.01 -11.83
CA ALA A 117 3.14 -8.01 -13.00
C ALA A 117 3.85 -8.35 -14.32
N GLY A 118 5.18 -8.20 -14.36
CA GLY A 118 6.05 -8.66 -15.44
C GLY A 118 6.57 -10.08 -15.25
N ARG A 119 6.25 -10.75 -14.13
CA ARG A 119 6.53 -12.16 -13.97
C ARG A 119 5.44 -12.92 -14.71
N GLU A 120 5.72 -13.23 -15.98
CA GLU A 120 5.06 -14.35 -16.64
C GLU A 120 5.00 -15.53 -15.64
N PRO A 121 3.87 -16.24 -15.52
CA PRO A 121 3.92 -17.54 -14.86
C PRO A 121 5.07 -18.31 -15.51
N PRO A 122 5.87 -19.11 -14.77
CA PRO A 122 6.72 -20.05 -15.45
C PRO A 122 5.78 -20.86 -16.35
N THR A 123 5.88 -20.63 -17.66
CA THR A 123 5.17 -21.47 -18.61
C THR A 123 5.79 -22.83 -18.38
N ASP A 124 5.00 -23.74 -17.83
CA ASP A 124 5.28 -25.16 -17.84
C ASP A 124 5.46 -25.54 -19.31
N ALA A 125 6.70 -25.43 -19.77
CA ALA A 125 7.07 -25.66 -21.14
C ALA A 125 8.28 -26.59 -21.13
N ARG A 126 7.92 -27.86 -21.29
CA ARG A 126 8.67 -28.92 -21.98
C ARG A 126 9.68 -29.66 -21.13
N GLN A 127 9.31 -30.91 -20.84
CA GLN A 127 10.15 -32.00 -21.32
C GLN A 127 9.31 -33.01 -22.15
N PRO A 128 9.56 -33.14 -23.47
CA PRO A 128 9.13 -34.29 -24.26
C PRO A 128 10.00 -35.52 -23.93
N PRO A 129 9.54 -36.75 -24.26
CA PRO A 129 10.13 -37.99 -23.76
C PRO A 129 11.49 -38.28 -24.38
N HIS A 130 12.45 -38.71 -23.55
CA HIS A 130 13.67 -39.35 -24.01
C HIS A 130 13.35 -40.79 -24.46
N SER A 131 13.13 -40.99 -25.76
CA SER A 131 13.30 -42.30 -26.38
C SER A 131 14.78 -42.47 -26.70
N GLY A 132 15.48 -43.25 -25.87
CA GLY A 132 16.81 -43.76 -26.21
C GLY A 132 16.70 -44.74 -27.38
N GLN A 133 17.48 -44.47 -28.44
CA GLN A 133 17.81 -45.46 -29.45
C GLN A 133 18.80 -46.47 -28.85
N ASP A 134 18.47 -47.74 -29.02
CA ASP A 134 19.44 -48.85 -29.15
C ASP A 134 19.93 -48.88 -30.62
#